data_AF-A0A7K2FAP1-F1
#
_entry.id   AF-A0A7K2FAP1-F1
#
_cell.length_a   1.000
_cell.length_b   1.000
_cell.length_c   1.000
_cell.angle_alpha   90.00
_cell.angle_beta   90.00
_cell.angle_gamma   90.00
#
_symmetry.space_group_name_H-M   'P 1'
#
loop_
_entity.id
_entity.type
_entity.pdbx_description
1 polymer ?
#
loop_
_entity_poly.entity_id
_entity_poly.type
_entity_poly.pdbx_seq_one_letter_code
_entity_poly.pdbx_strand_id
1 'polypeptide(L)'
;MGQTFTGLLRAVRARTGQGGTARPAPTAALRLCGDYLAGLAASGPLDDVRRTRLVSAIGDLTTATGTDGPFDALLRTGQRALETGGEAEACLALDLAVEATGLRPRSKGAWRLRGGALDALGRRTEAVQAYEQHLTLQQNPAAAEEIARRTATLKNLRACLDEAAGLLPGEDGARLRALHDAPAGQARTVFAEVVRARSAEAGGTADPAVRRLVTLYAAHRRLLDRDRTADPLLGGAEPVGVTGLRRLVTGRSVCLVAGAARVTDEERDPGSPLGKLIDGYDLVVRCDTLPAGSPRTDLHAVTLRGDTPWTGPAWHRKAGTRLVFGDPLPHWRRSLRARLVAGAQDHIGDASLRRPLDDPALLGEDGWGPRTSTAFTLLRLLDFLDAPDRLDLIGFGLPGQLPPREHAWVTARATHQDETEMRTALR
;
A
#
# COMPACT_ATOMS: atom_id res chain seq x y z
N MET A 1 1.10 40.93 -18.52
CA MET A 1 0.35 42.09 -17.98
C MET A 1 -0.48 41.60 -16.82
N GLY A 2 -0.08 41.94 -15.60
CA GLY A 2 -0.74 41.51 -14.36
C GLY A 2 -2.06 42.23 -14.15
N GLN A 3 -3.11 41.47 -13.88
CA GLN A 3 -4.35 42.01 -13.30
C GLN A 3 -4.27 41.83 -11.78
N THR A 4 -4.28 42.96 -11.07
CA THR A 4 -4.07 43.04 -9.63
C THR A 4 -5.34 42.68 -8.85
N PHE A 5 -5.14 41.96 -7.75
CA PHE A 5 -6.10 41.39 -6.79
C PHE A 5 -7.09 42.39 -6.14
N THR A 6 -6.98 43.69 -6.45
CA THR A 6 -7.68 44.77 -5.73
C THR A 6 -9.13 44.96 -6.18
N GLY A 7 -9.50 44.46 -7.37
CA GLY A 7 -10.83 44.63 -7.95
C GLY A 7 -11.94 43.79 -7.30
N LEU A 8 -11.61 42.61 -6.76
CA LEU A 8 -12.61 41.69 -6.20
C LEU A 8 -13.15 42.13 -4.82
N LEU A 9 -12.37 42.88 -4.05
CA LEU A 9 -12.72 43.29 -2.68
C LEU A 9 -13.78 44.40 -2.62
N ARG A 10 -14.00 45.16 -3.71
CA ARG A 10 -15.00 46.25 -3.72
C ARG A 10 -16.43 45.76 -3.97
N ALA A 11 -16.60 44.59 -4.58
CA ALA A 11 -17.92 44.02 -4.86
C ALA A 11 -18.62 43.44 -3.62
N VAL A 12 -17.87 43.16 -2.54
CA VAL A 12 -18.40 42.55 -1.31
C VAL A 12 -19.10 43.56 -0.40
N ARG A 13 -18.75 44.86 -0.46
CA ARG A 13 -19.34 45.89 0.42
C ARG A 13 -20.70 46.44 -0.03
N ALA A 14 -21.17 46.11 -1.24
CA ALA A 14 -22.40 46.68 -1.80
C ALA A 14 -23.67 45.82 -1.57
N ARG A 15 -23.57 44.61 -1.00
CA ARG A 15 -24.71 43.67 -0.86
C ARG A 15 -25.17 43.42 0.58
N THR A 16 -24.67 44.16 1.56
CA THR A 16 -25.06 44.00 2.98
C THR A 16 -26.41 44.64 3.34
N GLY A 17 -27.20 45.08 2.36
CA GLY A 17 -28.52 45.67 2.58
C GLY A 17 -29.61 44.91 1.84
N GLN A 18 -30.05 43.76 2.36
CA GLN A 18 -31.45 43.31 2.25
C GLN A 18 -31.70 42.10 3.16
N GLY A 19 -32.63 42.27 4.08
CA GLY A 19 -32.97 41.34 5.14
C GLY A 19 -33.73 40.12 4.65
N GLY A 20 -33.20 38.95 4.98
CA GLY A 20 -33.90 37.67 5.12
C GLY A 20 -33.28 36.99 6.34
N THR A 21 -34.07 36.26 7.13
CA THR A 21 -33.61 35.56 8.33
C THR A 21 -32.40 34.68 8.00
N ALA A 22 -31.20 35.18 8.30
CA ALA A 22 -29.96 34.54 7.91
C ALA A 22 -29.80 33.23 8.67
N ARG A 23 -29.91 32.10 7.96
CA ARG A 23 -29.33 30.84 8.45
C ARG A 23 -27.86 31.11 8.78
N PRO A 24 -27.32 30.58 9.89
CA PRO A 24 -25.93 30.83 10.25
C PRO A 24 -25.03 30.37 9.09
N ALA A 25 -24.40 31.33 8.42
CA ALA A 25 -23.41 31.05 7.40
C ALA A 25 -22.24 30.32 8.07
N PRO A 26 -21.56 29.39 7.38
CA PRO A 26 -20.41 28.68 7.93
C PRO A 26 -19.18 29.59 7.95
N THR A 27 -19.24 30.69 8.70
CA THR A 27 -18.17 31.70 8.82
C THR A 27 -16.88 31.10 9.36
N ALA A 28 -16.99 30.14 10.27
CA ALA A 28 -15.85 29.36 10.75
C ALA A 28 -15.21 28.52 9.64
N ALA A 29 -16.00 27.88 8.77
CA ALA A 29 -15.49 27.11 7.62
C ALA A 29 -14.71 27.99 6.63
N LEU A 30 -15.19 29.20 6.36
CA LEU A 30 -14.47 30.15 5.49
C LEU A 30 -13.13 30.57 6.08
N ARG A 31 -13.07 30.78 7.41
CA ARG A 31 -11.81 31.07 8.11
C ARG A 31 -10.83 29.91 7.97
N LEU A 32 -11.28 28.68 8.23
CA LEU A 32 -10.46 27.47 8.09
C LEU A 32 -9.92 27.29 6.67
N CYS A 33 -10.74 27.56 5.66
CA CYS A 33 -10.31 27.53 4.27
C CYS A 33 -9.28 28.64 3.96
N GLY A 34 -9.45 29.83 4.53
CA GLY A 34 -8.50 30.93 4.40
C GLY A 34 -7.14 30.60 5.01
N ASP A 35 -7.13 30.03 6.22
CA ASP A 35 -5.91 29.59 6.91
C ASP A 35 -5.17 28.52 6.09
N TYR A 36 -5.90 27.56 5.52
CA TYR A 36 -5.34 26.56 4.61
C TYR A 36 -4.72 27.18 3.35
N LEU A 37 -5.43 28.10 2.68
CA LEU A 37 -4.93 28.76 1.48
C LEU A 37 -3.67 29.61 1.75
N ALA A 38 -3.60 30.25 2.91
CA ALA A 38 -2.43 31.01 3.33
C ALA A 38 -1.21 30.09 3.52
N GLY A 39 -1.38 28.94 4.18
CA GLY A 39 -0.33 27.92 4.31
C GLY A 39 0.11 27.33 2.96
N LEU A 40 -0.85 27.13 2.05
CA LEU A 40 -0.58 26.61 0.71
C LEU A 40 0.25 27.60 -0.14
N ALA A 41 -0.05 28.90 -0.07
CA ALA A 41 0.70 29.93 -0.78
C ALA A 41 2.17 30.03 -0.33
N ALA A 42 2.46 29.69 0.93
CA ALA A 42 3.82 29.61 1.45
C ALA A 42 4.62 28.40 0.92
N SER A 43 3.95 27.41 0.30
CA SER A 43 4.55 26.13 -0.09
C SER A 43 5.03 26.08 -1.56
N GLY A 44 4.94 27.19 -2.31
CA GLY A 44 5.37 27.28 -3.72
C GLY A 44 4.26 27.00 -4.74
N PRO A 45 4.59 26.91 -6.05
CA PRO A 45 3.60 26.79 -7.12
C PRO A 45 2.80 25.47 -7.10
N LEU A 46 1.54 25.55 -7.55
CA LEU A 46 0.58 24.44 -7.53
C LEU A 46 0.70 23.54 -8.76
N ASP A 47 1.46 22.44 -8.63
CA ASP A 47 1.58 21.44 -9.70
C ASP A 47 0.61 20.25 -9.54
N ASP A 48 -0.19 20.23 -8.47
CA ASP A 48 -1.11 19.13 -8.16
C ASP A 48 -2.57 19.44 -8.55
N VAL A 49 -3.07 18.73 -9.57
CA VAL A 49 -4.46 18.79 -10.05
C VAL A 49 -5.48 18.64 -8.92
N ARG A 50 -5.20 17.82 -7.89
CA ARG A 50 -6.11 17.62 -6.76
C ARG A 50 -6.21 18.86 -5.88
N ARG A 51 -5.08 19.50 -5.59
CA ARG A 51 -5.04 20.77 -4.85
C ARG A 51 -5.75 21.87 -5.63
N THR A 52 -5.59 21.92 -6.95
CA THR A 52 -6.33 22.87 -7.80
C THR A 52 -7.86 22.67 -7.68
N ARG A 53 -8.34 21.42 -7.67
CA ARG A 53 -9.76 21.11 -7.46
C ARG A 53 -10.25 21.51 -6.06
N LEU A 54 -9.42 21.32 -5.03
CA LEU A 54 -9.73 21.76 -3.67
C LEU A 54 -9.83 23.29 -3.58
N VAL A 55 -8.86 24.02 -4.15
CA VAL A 55 -8.89 25.49 -4.21
C VAL A 55 -10.15 25.99 -4.93
N SER A 56 -10.53 25.36 -6.05
CA SER A 56 -11.79 25.66 -6.73
C SER A 56 -13.01 25.43 -5.83
N ALA A 57 -13.06 24.31 -5.11
CA ALA A 57 -14.17 24.01 -4.20
C ALA A 57 -14.26 25.00 -3.02
N ILE A 58 -13.12 25.50 -2.52
CA ILE A 58 -13.08 26.58 -1.53
C ILE A 58 -13.68 27.87 -2.11
N GLY A 59 -13.36 28.20 -3.37
CA GLY A 59 -13.97 29.32 -4.09
C GLY A 59 -15.48 29.17 -4.18
N ASP A 60 -15.96 28.00 -4.58
CA ASP A 60 -17.40 27.69 -4.67
C ASP A 60 -18.10 27.85 -3.31
N LEU A 61 -17.50 27.33 -2.24
CA LEU A 61 -18.01 27.50 -0.87
C LEU A 61 -18.14 28.99 -0.49
N THR A 62 -17.15 29.80 -0.83
CA THR A 62 -17.15 31.25 -0.55
C THR A 62 -18.27 31.98 -1.29
N THR A 63 -18.61 31.55 -2.52
CA THR A 63 -19.74 32.14 -3.25
C THR A 63 -21.10 31.63 -2.77
N ALA A 64 -21.17 30.37 -2.33
CA ALA A 64 -22.40 29.73 -1.87
C ALA A 64 -22.93 30.27 -0.53
N THR A 65 -22.10 30.95 0.28
CA THR A 65 -22.56 31.58 1.53
C THR A 65 -23.55 32.73 1.34
N GLY A 66 -23.73 33.21 0.10
CA GLY A 66 -24.77 34.18 -0.26
C GLY A 66 -26.04 33.59 -0.88
N THR A 67 -26.20 32.27 -0.92
CA THR A 67 -27.32 31.56 -1.58
C THR A 67 -27.84 30.38 -0.72
N ASP A 68 -28.79 29.60 -1.22
CA ASP A 68 -29.42 28.48 -0.50
C ASP A 68 -28.58 27.17 -0.44
N GLY A 69 -27.35 27.16 -0.96
CA GLY A 69 -26.49 25.97 -1.08
C GLY A 69 -25.22 25.82 -0.21
N PRO A 70 -24.99 26.57 0.89
CA PRO A 70 -23.67 26.60 1.55
C PRO A 70 -23.30 25.26 2.21
N PHE A 71 -24.30 24.48 2.65
CA PHE A 71 -24.06 23.21 3.29
C PHE A 71 -23.53 22.14 2.31
N ASP A 72 -24.08 22.08 1.10
CA ASP A 72 -23.62 21.11 0.11
C ASP A 72 -22.25 21.51 -0.44
N ALA A 73 -22.00 22.82 -0.58
CA ALA A 73 -20.67 23.33 -0.88
C ALA A 73 -19.66 22.97 0.22
N LEU A 74 -20.03 23.11 1.50
CA LEU A 74 -19.20 22.73 2.64
C LEU A 74 -18.81 21.24 2.60
N LEU A 75 -19.80 20.37 2.39
CA LEU A 75 -19.54 18.92 2.26
C LEU A 75 -18.66 18.59 1.06
N ARG A 76 -18.89 19.24 -0.09
CA ARG A 76 -18.05 19.05 -1.28
C ARG A 76 -16.61 19.50 -1.02
N THR A 77 -16.40 20.65 -0.37
CA THR A 77 -15.05 21.15 -0.05
C THR A 77 -14.32 20.19 0.88
N GLY A 78 -14.97 19.73 1.96
CA GLY A 78 -14.38 18.72 2.84
C GLY A 78 -14.07 17.41 2.10
N GLN A 79 -14.95 16.95 1.22
CA GLN A 79 -14.71 15.75 0.42
C GLN A 79 -13.51 15.93 -0.53
N ARG A 80 -13.36 17.09 -1.17
CA ARG A 80 -12.19 17.41 -2.00
C ARG A 80 -10.91 17.48 -1.17
N ALA A 81 -10.98 17.94 0.07
CA ALA A 81 -9.84 17.94 0.97
C ALA A 81 -9.39 16.51 1.28
N LEU A 82 -10.32 15.59 1.58
CA LEU A 82 -10.00 14.16 1.74
C LEU A 82 -9.41 13.53 0.48
N GLU A 83 -9.96 13.82 -0.69
CA GLU A 83 -9.49 13.26 -1.97
C GLU A 83 -8.10 13.76 -2.37
N THR A 84 -7.78 14.99 -2.00
CA THR A 84 -6.44 15.57 -2.16
C THR A 84 -5.44 14.72 -1.38
N GLY A 85 -5.75 14.46 -0.11
CA GLY A 85 -4.90 13.68 0.77
C GLY A 85 -3.69 14.49 1.25
N GLY A 86 -3.09 14.01 2.34
CA GLY A 86 -2.13 14.80 3.12
C GLY A 86 -2.68 15.11 4.50
N GLU A 87 -1.79 15.40 5.45
CA GLU A 87 -2.18 15.65 6.84
C GLU A 87 -2.92 16.99 6.98
N ALA A 88 -2.42 18.06 6.34
CA ALA A 88 -3.06 19.37 6.36
C ALA A 88 -4.47 19.33 5.73
N GLU A 89 -4.62 18.65 4.60
CA GLU A 89 -5.90 18.49 3.93
C GLU A 89 -6.87 17.59 4.71
N ALA A 90 -6.36 16.56 5.41
CA ALA A 90 -7.19 15.73 6.30
C ALA A 90 -7.64 16.51 7.56
N CYS A 91 -6.79 17.37 8.12
CA CYS A 91 -7.17 18.29 9.20
C CYS A 91 -8.24 19.28 8.73
N LEU A 92 -8.05 19.92 7.57
CA LEU A 92 -9.08 20.80 6.98
C LEU A 92 -10.40 20.06 6.78
N ALA A 93 -10.36 18.85 6.22
CA ALA A 93 -11.55 18.03 6.04
C ALA A 93 -12.24 17.72 7.38
N LEU A 94 -11.48 17.43 8.43
CA LEU A 94 -12.01 17.16 9.76
C LEU A 94 -12.72 18.40 10.32
N ASP A 95 -12.08 19.57 10.26
CA ASP A 95 -12.65 20.81 10.80
C ASP A 95 -13.94 21.19 10.04
N LEU A 96 -13.95 21.07 8.71
CA LEU A 96 -15.16 21.27 7.91
C LEU A 96 -16.25 20.24 8.23
N ALA A 97 -15.87 19.00 8.54
CA ALA A 97 -16.82 17.97 8.95
C ALA A 97 -17.41 18.23 10.34
N VAL A 98 -16.60 18.75 11.27
CA VAL A 98 -17.05 19.19 12.61
C VAL A 98 -18.11 20.28 12.44
N GLU A 99 -17.81 21.31 11.67
CA GLU A 99 -18.76 22.39 11.33
C GLU A 99 -20.03 21.81 10.68
N ALA A 100 -19.89 20.92 9.70
CA ALA A 100 -21.04 20.31 9.03
C ALA A 100 -21.92 19.49 9.98
N THR A 101 -21.32 18.72 10.91
CA THR A 101 -22.07 17.96 11.93
C THR A 101 -22.76 18.88 12.93
N GLY A 102 -22.17 20.02 13.27
CA GLY A 102 -22.80 21.06 14.11
C GLY A 102 -23.99 21.73 13.42
N LEU A 103 -23.86 22.06 12.14
CA LEU A 103 -24.92 22.70 11.34
C LEU A 103 -26.10 21.77 11.07
N ARG A 104 -25.84 20.49 10.76
CA ARG A 104 -26.88 19.50 10.46
C ARG A 104 -26.53 18.14 11.10
N PRO A 105 -26.92 17.91 12.37
CA PRO A 105 -26.61 16.67 13.09
C PRO A 105 -27.19 15.40 12.47
N ARG A 106 -28.26 15.50 11.68
CA ARG A 106 -28.87 14.36 10.96
C ARG A 106 -28.31 14.15 9.55
N SER A 107 -27.25 14.87 9.16
CA SER A 107 -26.63 14.73 7.85
C SER A 107 -25.73 13.49 7.78
N LYS A 108 -26.19 12.47 7.05
CA LYS A 108 -25.41 11.25 6.77
C LYS A 108 -24.08 11.60 6.09
N GLY A 109 -24.09 12.58 5.17
CA GLY A 109 -22.91 13.04 4.45
C GLY A 109 -21.87 13.67 5.38
N ALA A 110 -22.31 14.46 6.38
CA ALA A 110 -21.41 15.07 7.36
C ALA A 110 -20.73 14.03 8.25
N TRP A 111 -21.48 13.02 8.73
CA TRP A 111 -20.91 11.94 9.54
C TRP A 111 -19.97 11.04 8.73
N ARG A 112 -20.29 10.74 7.47
CA ARG A 112 -19.38 10.03 6.55
C ARG A 112 -18.08 10.82 6.35
N LEU A 113 -18.19 12.12 6.11
CA LEU A 113 -17.04 12.99 5.91
C LEU A 113 -16.16 13.04 7.18
N ARG A 114 -16.79 13.17 8.36
CA ARG A 114 -16.09 13.16 9.65
C ARG A 114 -15.35 11.85 9.88
N GLY A 115 -16.01 10.71 9.66
CA GLY A 115 -15.37 9.40 9.75
C GLY A 115 -14.20 9.24 8.79
N GLY A 116 -14.35 9.68 7.54
CA GLY A 116 -13.28 9.67 6.54
C GLY A 116 -12.07 10.53 6.92
N ALA A 117 -12.30 11.71 7.50
CA ALA A 117 -11.23 12.59 7.96
C ALA A 117 -10.47 12.01 9.15
N LEU A 118 -11.19 11.52 10.16
CA LEU A 118 -10.60 10.87 11.33
C LEU A 118 -9.81 9.62 10.94
N ASP A 119 -10.34 8.84 10.02
CA ASP A 119 -9.69 7.65 9.49
C ASP A 119 -8.40 7.99 8.73
N ALA A 120 -8.42 9.03 7.89
CA ALA A 120 -7.24 9.53 7.18
C ALA A 120 -6.14 10.01 8.14
N LEU A 121 -6.52 10.59 9.29
CA LEU A 121 -5.62 11.02 10.36
C LEU A 121 -5.16 9.87 11.28
N GLY A 122 -5.73 8.67 11.13
CA GLY A 122 -5.43 7.51 12.00
C GLY A 122 -6.17 7.49 13.34
N ARG A 123 -7.11 8.41 13.59
CA ARG A 123 -7.97 8.49 14.79
C ARG A 123 -9.12 7.49 14.69
N ARG A 124 -8.78 6.19 14.71
CA ARG A 124 -9.69 5.07 14.38
C ARG A 124 -10.88 4.97 15.32
N THR A 125 -10.70 5.19 16.61
CA THR A 125 -11.77 5.10 17.62
C THR A 125 -12.88 6.12 17.31
N GLU A 126 -12.51 7.37 17.07
CA GLU A 126 -13.47 8.41 16.72
C GLU A 126 -14.03 8.22 15.31
N ALA A 127 -13.22 7.70 14.37
CA ALA A 127 -13.69 7.35 13.03
C ALA A 127 -14.81 6.30 13.08
N VAL A 128 -14.63 5.24 13.88
CA VAL A 128 -15.66 4.21 14.12
C VAL A 128 -16.94 4.85 14.67
N GLN A 129 -16.84 5.72 15.67
CA GLN A 129 -18.02 6.42 16.22
C GLN A 129 -18.73 7.24 15.15
N ALA A 130 -17.99 8.02 14.35
CA ALA A 130 -18.58 8.83 13.28
C ALA A 130 -19.23 7.96 12.18
N TYR A 131 -18.61 6.84 11.81
CA TYR A 131 -19.21 5.90 10.87
C TYR A 131 -20.44 5.20 11.45
N GLU A 132 -20.47 4.84 12.73
CA GLU A 132 -21.66 4.28 13.38
C GLU A 132 -22.82 5.28 13.40
N GLN A 133 -22.55 6.56 13.61
CA GLN A 133 -23.56 7.62 13.45
C GLN A 133 -24.06 7.70 11.99
N HIS A 134 -23.17 7.63 11.01
CA HIS A 134 -23.55 7.57 9.60
C HIS A 134 -24.46 6.37 9.31
N LEU A 135 -24.09 5.18 9.79
CA LEU A 135 -24.83 3.93 9.58
C LEU A 135 -26.20 3.97 10.25
N THR A 136 -26.31 4.54 11.46
CA THR A 136 -27.57 4.72 12.18
C THR A 136 -28.54 5.63 11.41
N LEU A 137 -28.01 6.66 10.74
CA LEU A 137 -28.82 7.56 9.92
C LEU A 137 -29.11 7.00 8.52
N GLN A 138 -28.41 5.94 8.09
CA GLN A 138 -28.57 5.34 6.77
C GLN A 138 -29.75 4.37 6.75
N GLN A 139 -30.63 4.55 5.76
CA GLN A 139 -31.84 3.73 5.59
C GLN A 139 -31.71 2.73 4.46
N ASN A 140 -30.76 2.94 3.54
CA ASN A 140 -30.46 2.03 2.45
C ASN A 140 -29.22 1.17 2.80
N PRO A 141 -29.38 -0.14 3.05
CA PRO A 141 -28.28 -1.04 3.38
C PRO A 141 -27.18 -1.09 2.30
N ALA A 142 -27.55 -1.01 1.02
CA ALA A 142 -26.57 -1.05 -0.07
C ALA A 142 -25.66 0.19 -0.05
N ALA A 143 -26.21 1.37 0.31
CA ALA A 143 -25.42 2.59 0.46
C ALA A 143 -24.58 2.61 1.75
N ALA A 144 -24.88 1.72 2.71
CA ALA A 144 -24.17 1.59 3.98
C ALA A 144 -23.00 0.60 3.91
N GLU A 145 -23.01 -0.32 2.95
CA GLU A 145 -22.14 -1.51 2.93
C GLU A 145 -20.65 -1.17 2.95
N GLU A 146 -20.23 -0.17 2.16
CA GLU A 146 -18.84 0.31 2.13
C GLU A 146 -18.37 0.80 3.52
N ILE A 147 -19.20 1.62 4.17
CA ILE A 147 -18.90 2.20 5.47
C ILE A 147 -18.96 1.13 6.57
N ALA A 148 -19.89 0.17 6.47
CA ALA A 148 -19.99 -0.95 7.38
C ALA A 148 -18.73 -1.84 7.32
N ARG A 149 -18.25 -2.17 6.11
CA ARG A 149 -16.99 -2.89 5.92
C ARG A 149 -15.80 -2.13 6.50
N ARG A 150 -15.67 -0.83 6.22
CA ARG A 150 -14.57 -0.02 6.79
C ARG A 150 -14.63 0.02 8.32
N THR A 151 -15.82 0.19 8.89
CA THR A 151 -16.03 0.19 10.35
C THR A 151 -15.60 -1.16 10.95
N ALA A 152 -15.98 -2.27 10.32
CA ALA A 152 -15.54 -3.60 10.73
C ALA A 152 -14.01 -3.75 10.65
N THR A 153 -13.37 -3.26 9.58
CA THR A 153 -11.90 -3.28 9.48
C THR A 153 -11.24 -2.50 10.61
N LEU A 154 -11.73 -1.29 10.94
CA LEU A 154 -11.19 -0.47 12.03
C LEU A 154 -11.35 -1.16 13.40
N LYS A 155 -12.50 -1.79 13.63
CA LYS A 155 -12.74 -2.61 14.84
C LYS A 155 -11.79 -3.82 14.88
N ASN A 156 -11.58 -4.51 13.76
CA ASN A 156 -10.67 -5.64 13.67
C ASN A 156 -9.21 -5.22 13.89
N LEU A 157 -8.80 -4.04 13.40
CA LEU A 157 -7.47 -3.49 13.67
C LEU A 157 -7.24 -3.29 15.17
N ARG A 158 -8.22 -2.68 15.86
CA ARG A 158 -8.18 -2.52 17.31
C ARG A 158 -8.17 -3.86 18.04
N ALA A 159 -9.04 -4.79 17.66
CA ALA A 159 -9.08 -6.12 18.26
C ALA A 159 -7.74 -6.87 18.09
N CYS A 160 -7.07 -6.74 16.93
CA CYS A 160 -5.75 -7.33 16.73
C CYS A 160 -4.71 -6.74 17.70
N LEU A 161 -4.75 -5.43 17.95
CA LEU A 161 -3.84 -4.74 18.88
C LEU A 161 -4.14 -5.12 20.33
N ASP A 162 -5.43 -5.15 20.72
CA ASP A 162 -5.86 -5.54 22.07
C ASP A 162 -5.48 -6.98 22.39
N GLU A 163 -5.70 -7.92 21.45
CA GLU A 163 -5.30 -9.31 21.62
C GLU A 163 -3.78 -9.45 21.68
N ALA A 164 -3.04 -8.79 20.79
CA ALA A 164 -1.58 -8.81 20.80
C ALA A 164 -1.01 -8.24 22.10
N ALA A 165 -1.61 -7.16 22.61
CA ALA A 165 -1.23 -6.58 23.90
C ALA A 165 -1.55 -7.50 25.09
N GLY A 166 -2.55 -8.37 24.97
CA GLY A 166 -2.88 -9.38 25.98
C GLY A 166 -1.87 -10.53 26.07
N LEU A 167 -1.13 -10.79 24.98
CA LEU A 167 -0.05 -11.79 24.96
C LEU A 167 1.26 -11.27 25.57
N LEU A 168 1.36 -9.96 25.83
CA LEU A 168 2.59 -9.29 26.20
C LEU A 168 2.48 -8.65 27.59
N PRO A 169 3.35 -9.02 28.54
CA PRO A 169 3.40 -8.34 29.83
C PRO A 169 4.10 -6.97 29.72
N GLY A 170 3.77 -6.07 30.66
CA GLY A 170 4.52 -4.83 30.88
C GLY A 170 4.40 -3.79 29.76
N GLU A 171 5.53 -3.16 29.43
CA GLU A 171 5.58 -1.99 28.55
C GLU A 171 5.19 -2.31 27.10
N ASP A 172 5.52 -3.49 26.56
CA ASP A 172 5.18 -3.84 25.18
C ASP A 172 3.67 -3.92 24.94
N GLY A 173 2.92 -4.47 25.90
CA GLY A 173 1.47 -4.48 25.84
C GLY A 173 0.88 -3.07 25.87
N ALA A 174 1.45 -2.18 26.70
CA ALA A 174 1.06 -0.76 26.72
C ALA A 174 1.39 -0.04 25.40
N ARG A 175 2.55 -0.31 24.81
CA ARG A 175 2.97 0.22 23.51
C ARG A 175 1.99 -0.17 22.41
N LEU A 176 1.53 -1.42 22.36
CA LEU A 176 0.55 -1.86 21.35
C LEU A 176 -0.84 -1.23 21.54
N ARG A 177 -1.32 -1.07 22.78
CA ARG A 177 -2.60 -0.38 23.06
C ARG A 177 -2.55 1.10 22.66
N ALA A 178 -1.39 1.75 22.79
CA ALA A 178 -1.20 3.13 22.35
C ALA A 178 -1.33 3.29 20.81
N LEU A 179 -1.31 2.20 20.04
CA LEU A 179 -1.43 2.24 18.58
C LEU A 179 -2.87 2.30 18.06
N HIS A 180 -3.89 2.19 18.92
CA HIS A 180 -5.30 2.22 18.51
C HIS A 180 -5.61 3.41 17.59
N ASP A 181 -5.12 4.58 17.97
CA ASP A 181 -5.34 5.85 17.26
C ASP A 181 -4.04 6.41 16.64
N ALA A 182 -3.02 5.57 16.47
CA ALA A 182 -1.76 5.97 15.84
C ALA A 182 -1.83 5.93 14.31
N PRO A 183 -1.13 6.82 13.59
CA PRO A 183 -0.98 6.74 12.15
C PRO A 183 -0.53 5.35 11.67
N ALA A 184 -1.04 4.89 10.53
CA ALA A 184 -0.77 3.55 10.04
C ALA A 184 0.73 3.25 9.83
N GLY A 185 1.54 4.26 9.53
CA GLY A 185 3.00 4.11 9.45
C GLY A 185 3.62 3.75 10.80
N GLN A 186 3.34 4.56 11.82
CA GLN A 186 3.79 4.33 13.19
C GLN A 186 3.29 2.99 13.74
N ALA A 187 2.01 2.66 13.54
CA ALA A 187 1.44 1.39 13.99
C ALA A 187 2.14 0.18 13.36
N ARG A 188 2.52 0.26 12.07
CA ARG A 188 3.31 -0.80 11.42
C ARG A 188 4.71 -0.92 12.04
N THR A 189 5.39 0.19 12.22
CA THR A 189 6.77 0.22 12.74
C THR A 189 6.83 -0.32 14.16
N VAL A 190 6.04 0.24 15.08
CA VAL A 190 6.06 -0.15 16.49
C VAL A 190 5.64 -1.61 16.67
N PHE A 191 4.58 -2.07 15.98
CA PHE A 191 4.17 -3.46 16.09
C PHE A 191 5.24 -4.41 15.51
N ALA A 192 5.89 -4.05 14.39
CA ALA A 192 6.98 -4.84 13.84
C ALA A 192 8.21 -4.91 14.78
N GLU A 193 8.53 -3.83 15.49
CA GLU A 193 9.59 -3.83 16.51
C GLU A 193 9.27 -4.77 17.66
N VAL A 194 8.04 -4.72 18.18
CA VAL A 194 7.59 -5.61 19.27
C VAL A 194 7.66 -7.07 18.84
N VAL A 195 7.18 -7.40 17.62
CA VAL A 195 7.25 -8.77 17.09
C VAL A 195 8.71 -9.24 16.96
N ARG A 196 9.61 -8.40 16.45
CA ARG A 196 11.04 -8.75 16.30
C ARG A 196 11.71 -8.97 17.65
N ALA A 197 11.51 -8.07 18.61
CA ALA A 197 12.06 -8.20 19.95
C ALA A 197 11.63 -9.53 20.59
N ARG A 198 10.33 -9.85 20.54
CA ARG A 198 9.80 -11.10 21.09
C ARG A 198 10.22 -12.35 20.34
N SER A 199 10.44 -12.26 19.03
CA SER A 199 10.95 -13.39 18.23
C SER A 199 12.41 -13.69 18.51
N ALA A 200 13.19 -12.73 19.02
CA ALA A 200 14.60 -12.88 19.36
C ALA A 200 14.83 -13.37 20.80
N GLU A 201 13.83 -13.33 21.68
CA GLU A 201 13.90 -13.86 23.06
C GLU A 201 14.00 -15.40 23.08
N ALA A 202 14.50 -15.97 24.18
CA ALA A 202 14.65 -17.41 24.34
C ALA A 202 13.28 -18.12 24.24
N GLY A 203 13.12 -18.96 23.20
CA GLY A 203 11.85 -19.62 22.87
C GLY A 203 11.33 -19.23 21.48
N GLY A 204 11.68 -18.05 20.96
CA GLY A 204 11.43 -17.60 19.59
C GLY A 204 10.08 -18.06 19.00
N THR A 205 10.10 -18.62 17.79
CA THR A 205 8.91 -19.18 17.13
C THR A 205 8.43 -20.52 17.70
N ALA A 206 9.19 -21.14 18.61
CA ALA A 206 8.74 -22.32 19.36
C ALA A 206 7.71 -21.96 20.45
N ASP A 207 7.66 -20.71 20.91
CA ASP A 207 6.61 -20.21 21.80
C ASP A 207 5.27 -20.01 21.05
N PRO A 208 4.17 -20.67 21.46
CA PRO A 208 2.83 -20.43 20.92
C PRO A 208 2.37 -18.97 20.97
N ALA A 209 2.73 -18.22 22.02
CA ALA A 209 2.37 -16.81 22.17
C ALA A 209 3.07 -15.94 21.11
N VAL A 210 4.35 -16.19 20.83
CA VAL A 210 5.09 -15.52 19.76
C VAL A 210 4.50 -15.86 18.39
N ARG A 211 4.16 -17.12 18.11
CA ARG A 211 3.48 -17.48 16.85
C ARG A 211 2.14 -16.78 16.69
N ARG A 212 1.36 -16.66 17.78
CA ARG A 212 0.09 -15.94 17.75
C ARG A 212 0.31 -14.45 17.52
N LEU A 213 1.32 -13.84 18.16
CA LEU A 213 1.71 -12.46 17.96
C LEU A 213 2.08 -12.17 16.50
N VAL A 214 2.89 -13.02 15.87
CA VAL A 214 3.25 -12.95 14.45
C VAL A 214 2.00 -13.02 13.57
N THR A 215 1.06 -13.91 13.90
CA THR A 215 -0.22 -14.04 13.17
C THR A 215 -1.08 -12.79 13.27
N LEU A 216 -1.18 -12.20 14.47
CA LEU A 216 -1.93 -10.97 14.73
C LEU A 216 -1.29 -9.78 14.02
N TYR A 217 0.04 -9.69 14.02
CA TYR A 217 0.77 -8.69 13.26
C TYR A 217 0.50 -8.82 11.75
N ALA A 218 0.55 -10.04 11.20
CA ALA A 218 0.23 -10.31 9.81
C ALA A 218 -1.22 -9.89 9.46
N ALA A 219 -2.18 -10.20 10.33
CA ALA A 219 -3.57 -9.81 10.18
C ALA A 219 -3.74 -8.29 10.22
N HIS A 220 -3.20 -7.64 11.24
CA HIS A 220 -3.23 -6.18 11.42
C HIS A 220 -2.61 -5.47 10.20
N ARG A 221 -1.46 -5.94 9.72
CA ARG A 221 -0.80 -5.41 8.52
C ARG A 221 -1.67 -5.56 7.28
N ARG A 222 -2.26 -6.74 7.07
CA ARG A 222 -3.21 -6.96 5.96
C ARG A 222 -4.38 -6.00 6.03
N LEU A 223 -4.97 -5.78 7.21
CA LEU A 223 -6.08 -4.83 7.38
C LEU A 223 -5.66 -3.38 7.09
N LEU A 224 -4.45 -2.97 7.50
CA LEU A 224 -3.90 -1.65 7.17
C LEU A 224 -3.59 -1.48 5.68
N ASP A 225 -3.23 -2.57 5.01
CA ASP A 225 -2.78 -2.57 3.62
C ASP A 225 -3.93 -2.83 2.62
N ARG A 226 -4.97 -3.56 3.03
CA ARG A 226 -6.12 -3.99 2.21
C ARG A 226 -7.35 -3.08 2.24
N ASP A 227 -7.42 -2.09 3.13
CA ASP A 227 -8.49 -1.08 3.04
C ASP A 227 -8.19 -0.02 1.99
N ARG A 228 -8.21 -0.51 0.75
CA ARG A 228 -8.71 0.15 -0.44
C ARG A 228 -9.48 -0.96 -1.15
N THR A 229 -10.75 -0.71 -1.44
CA THR A 229 -11.52 -1.29 -2.55
C THR A 229 -10.62 -1.91 -3.62
N ALA A 230 -10.98 -3.10 -4.15
CA ALA A 230 -10.30 -3.80 -5.25
C ALA A 230 -9.52 -2.81 -6.11
N ASP A 231 -8.19 -2.80 -5.97
CA ASP A 231 -7.42 -1.63 -6.36
C ASP A 231 -7.50 -1.49 -7.89
N PRO A 232 -8.27 -0.52 -8.45
CA PRO A 232 -8.43 -0.42 -9.91
C PRO A 232 -7.10 -0.06 -10.61
N LEU A 233 -6.07 0.18 -9.80
CA LEU A 233 -4.70 0.53 -10.14
C LEU A 233 -3.84 -0.66 -10.56
N LEU A 234 -4.37 -1.88 -10.50
CA LEU A 234 -3.65 -3.10 -10.89
C LEU A 234 -3.71 -3.38 -12.40
N GLY A 235 -4.23 -2.44 -13.19
CA GLY A 235 -4.36 -2.59 -14.64
C GLY A 235 -5.26 -3.76 -15.05
N GLY A 236 -6.26 -4.09 -14.22
CA GLY A 236 -7.13 -5.24 -14.42
C GLY A 236 -6.55 -6.59 -13.96
N ALA A 237 -5.34 -6.63 -13.38
CA ALA A 237 -4.76 -7.85 -12.83
C ALA A 237 -5.35 -8.19 -11.45
N GLU A 238 -5.46 -9.48 -11.15
CA GLU A 238 -5.96 -9.97 -9.87
C GLU A 238 -4.89 -9.87 -8.76
N PRO A 239 -5.21 -9.30 -7.58
CA PRO A 239 -4.27 -9.26 -6.46
C PRO A 239 -3.99 -10.65 -5.90
N VAL A 240 -2.72 -11.01 -5.76
CA VAL A 240 -2.25 -12.24 -5.11
C VAL A 240 -1.48 -11.89 -3.85
N GLY A 241 -1.97 -12.35 -2.69
CA GLY A 241 -1.24 -12.27 -1.43
C GLY A 241 -0.42 -13.54 -1.15
N VAL A 242 0.25 -13.59 0.00
CA VAL A 242 1.11 -14.71 0.44
C VAL A 242 0.44 -16.09 0.29
N THR A 243 -0.81 -16.23 0.73
CA THR A 243 -1.54 -17.50 0.63
C THR A 243 -1.82 -17.90 -0.83
N GLY A 244 -2.08 -16.92 -1.70
CA GLY A 244 -2.26 -17.16 -3.13
C GLY A 244 -0.96 -17.58 -3.79
N LEU A 245 0.15 -16.93 -3.44
CA LEU A 245 1.48 -17.31 -3.91
C LEU A 245 1.86 -18.73 -3.45
N ARG A 246 1.59 -19.08 -2.18
CA ARG A 246 1.82 -20.45 -1.69
C ARG A 246 1.05 -21.47 -2.53
N ARG A 247 -0.24 -21.24 -2.79
CA ARG A 247 -1.04 -22.11 -3.65
C ARG A 247 -0.50 -22.20 -5.08
N LEU A 248 0.02 -21.10 -5.62
CA LEU A 248 0.60 -21.06 -6.97
C LEU A 248 1.81 -21.99 -7.09
N VAL A 249 2.62 -22.12 -6.04
CA VAL A 249 3.86 -22.91 -6.07
C VAL A 249 3.74 -24.30 -5.42
N THR A 250 2.65 -24.59 -4.69
CA THR A 250 2.49 -25.87 -3.98
C THR A 250 2.46 -27.04 -4.97
N GLY A 251 3.30 -28.06 -4.74
CA GLY A 251 3.27 -29.28 -5.56
C GLY A 251 3.83 -29.11 -6.98
N ARG A 252 4.59 -28.03 -7.22
CA ARG A 252 5.11 -27.69 -8.56
C ARG A 252 6.63 -27.72 -8.62
N SER A 253 7.15 -28.03 -9.79
CA SER A 253 8.55 -27.80 -10.15
C SER A 253 8.77 -26.33 -10.53
N VAL A 254 9.70 -25.67 -9.84
CA VAL A 254 9.98 -24.24 -10.02
C VAL A 254 11.44 -24.05 -10.42
N CYS A 255 11.69 -23.29 -11.49
CA CYS A 255 13.04 -22.84 -11.84
C CYS A 255 13.17 -21.33 -11.79
N LEU A 256 14.26 -20.85 -11.19
CA LEU A 256 14.67 -19.45 -11.26
C LEU A 256 15.79 -19.30 -12.28
N VAL A 257 15.55 -18.52 -13.32
CA VAL A 257 16.50 -18.35 -14.44
C VAL A 257 17.26 -17.04 -14.30
N ALA A 258 18.59 -17.12 -14.28
CA ALA A 258 19.47 -15.96 -14.21
C ALA A 258 19.40 -15.11 -15.48
N GLY A 259 19.53 -13.79 -15.34
CA GLY A 259 19.60 -12.84 -16.46
C GLY A 259 20.96 -12.80 -17.17
N ALA A 260 21.76 -13.86 -17.08
CA ALA A 260 23.08 -13.93 -17.69
C ALA A 260 22.99 -13.97 -19.22
N ALA A 261 23.92 -13.29 -19.90
CA ALA A 261 23.99 -13.29 -21.37
C ALA A 261 24.11 -14.71 -21.93
N ARG A 262 24.99 -15.54 -21.36
CA ARG A 262 25.17 -16.95 -21.76
C ARG A 262 23.87 -17.75 -21.70
N VAL A 263 23.10 -17.63 -20.61
CA VAL A 263 21.81 -18.32 -20.45
C VAL A 263 20.82 -17.83 -21.49
N THR A 264 20.79 -16.52 -21.73
CA THR A 264 19.89 -15.90 -22.72
C THR A 264 20.21 -16.37 -24.15
N ASP A 265 21.49 -16.49 -24.49
CA ASP A 265 21.95 -16.92 -25.80
C ASP A 265 21.65 -18.41 -26.04
N GLU A 266 21.93 -19.27 -25.04
CA GLU A 266 21.62 -20.70 -25.11
C GLU A 266 20.11 -20.98 -25.12
N GLU A 267 19.30 -20.24 -24.35
CA GLU A 267 17.83 -20.39 -24.35
C GLU A 267 17.21 -19.94 -25.68
N ARG A 268 17.79 -18.93 -26.35
CA ARG A 268 17.29 -18.42 -27.63
C ARG A 268 17.51 -19.41 -28.78
N ASP A 269 18.50 -20.28 -28.67
CA ASP A 269 18.81 -21.27 -29.71
C ASP A 269 17.69 -22.32 -29.82
N PRO A 270 16.99 -22.43 -30.97
CA PRO A 270 15.87 -23.34 -31.11
C PRO A 270 16.25 -24.81 -30.85
N GLY A 271 15.61 -25.41 -29.85
CA GLY A 271 15.82 -26.81 -29.51
C GLY A 271 17.04 -27.07 -28.62
N SER A 272 17.65 -26.02 -28.07
CA SER A 272 18.73 -26.14 -27.11
C SER A 272 18.33 -27.03 -25.92
N PRO A 273 19.25 -27.86 -25.40
CA PRO A 273 18.99 -28.66 -24.20
C PRO A 273 18.53 -27.79 -23.02
N LEU A 274 19.11 -26.60 -22.87
CA LEU A 274 18.78 -25.65 -21.82
C LEU A 274 17.36 -25.11 -21.96
N GLY A 275 16.93 -24.71 -23.17
CA GLY A 275 15.56 -24.25 -23.42
C GLY A 275 14.54 -25.35 -23.12
N LYS A 276 14.79 -26.58 -23.58
CA LYS A 276 13.93 -27.74 -23.28
C LYS A 276 13.86 -28.04 -21.78
N LEU A 277 14.98 -27.89 -21.07
CA LEU A 277 15.03 -28.04 -19.62
C LEU A 277 14.17 -26.97 -18.94
N ILE A 278 14.31 -25.69 -19.30
CA ILE A 278 13.52 -24.58 -18.75
C ILE A 278 12.02 -24.78 -19.00
N ASP A 279 11.65 -25.16 -20.22
CA ASP A 279 10.25 -25.38 -20.59
C ASP A 279 9.61 -26.58 -19.87
N GLY A 280 10.44 -27.51 -19.38
CA GLY A 280 9.99 -28.68 -18.61
C GLY A 280 9.50 -28.38 -17.19
N TYR A 281 9.73 -27.17 -16.66
CA TYR A 281 9.24 -26.78 -15.34
C TYR A 281 7.78 -26.32 -15.38
N ASP A 282 7.06 -26.56 -14.29
CA ASP A 282 5.68 -26.09 -14.13
C ASP A 282 5.62 -24.56 -13.98
N LEU A 283 6.68 -23.94 -13.43
CA LEU A 283 6.73 -22.51 -13.19
C LEU A 283 8.14 -21.95 -13.43
N VAL A 284 8.25 -21.12 -14.48
CA VAL A 284 9.49 -20.41 -14.83
C VAL A 284 9.51 -19.02 -14.21
N VAL A 285 10.52 -18.77 -13.39
CA VAL A 285 10.70 -17.54 -12.63
C VAL A 285 11.83 -16.69 -13.21
N ARG A 286 11.58 -15.39 -13.35
CA ARG A 286 12.59 -14.41 -13.81
C ARG A 286 12.58 -13.15 -12.96
N CYS A 287 13.72 -12.47 -12.90
CA CYS A 287 13.93 -11.30 -12.06
C CYS A 287 14.37 -10.08 -12.86
N ASP A 288 13.91 -8.90 -12.41
CA ASP A 288 14.29 -7.58 -12.93
C ASP A 288 14.13 -7.46 -14.45
N THR A 289 15.23 -7.40 -15.20
CA THR A 289 15.15 -7.19 -16.65
C THR A 289 14.88 -8.51 -17.37
N LEU A 290 13.74 -8.58 -18.06
CA LEU A 290 13.40 -9.72 -18.90
C LEU A 290 14.20 -9.68 -20.22
N PRO A 291 14.72 -10.84 -20.69
CA PRO A 291 15.41 -10.93 -21.97
C PRO A 291 14.53 -10.51 -23.16
N ALA A 292 15.17 -10.01 -24.22
CA ALA A 292 14.50 -9.77 -25.49
C ALA A 292 14.01 -11.09 -26.10
N GLY A 293 12.77 -11.09 -26.64
CA GLY A 293 12.12 -12.29 -27.20
C GLY A 293 10.90 -12.76 -26.41
N SER A 294 10.64 -12.20 -25.22
CA SER A 294 9.55 -12.59 -24.32
C SER A 294 9.55 -14.09 -23.98
N PRO A 295 10.65 -14.61 -23.40
CA PRO A 295 10.72 -16.02 -23.00
C PRO A 295 9.62 -16.35 -21.99
N ARG A 296 9.28 -17.64 -21.86
CA ARG A 296 8.29 -18.10 -20.88
C ARG A 296 8.61 -17.51 -19.51
N THR A 297 7.62 -16.82 -18.95
CA THR A 297 7.73 -16.09 -17.68
C THR A 297 6.43 -16.26 -16.91
N ASP A 298 6.35 -17.28 -16.08
CA ASP A 298 5.15 -17.56 -15.28
C ASP A 298 5.12 -16.67 -14.04
N LEU A 299 6.29 -16.41 -13.44
CA LEU A 299 6.45 -15.46 -12.34
C LEU A 299 7.58 -14.47 -12.63
N HIS A 300 7.28 -13.19 -12.55
CA HIS A 300 8.25 -12.11 -12.72
C HIS A 300 8.40 -11.33 -11.41
N ALA A 301 9.57 -11.37 -10.78
CA ALA A 301 9.87 -10.57 -9.61
C ALA A 301 10.69 -9.33 -9.95
N VAL A 302 10.35 -8.19 -9.36
CA VAL A 302 11.03 -6.90 -9.59
C VAL A 302 11.20 -6.18 -8.27
N THR A 303 12.38 -5.62 -8.01
CA THR A 303 12.55 -4.66 -6.89
C THR A 303 12.56 -3.22 -7.38
N LEU A 304 11.81 -2.34 -6.73
CA LEU A 304 11.91 -0.89 -6.93
C LEU A 304 13.21 -0.35 -6.29
N ARG A 305 14.24 -0.06 -7.08
CA ARG A 305 15.52 0.53 -6.63
C ARG A 305 15.93 1.71 -7.49
N GLY A 306 16.73 2.65 -6.99
CA GLY A 306 17.33 3.75 -7.76
C GLY A 306 16.55 5.07 -7.76
N ASP A 307 17.16 6.12 -8.30
CA ASP A 307 16.60 7.48 -8.32
C ASP A 307 15.52 7.63 -9.39
N THR A 308 14.50 8.45 -9.10
CA THR A 308 13.39 8.72 -10.02
C THR A 308 13.78 9.71 -11.13
N PRO A 309 13.31 9.53 -12.38
CA PRO A 309 12.48 8.44 -12.86
C PRO A 309 13.31 7.19 -13.12
N TRP A 310 13.08 6.15 -12.31
CA TRP A 310 13.81 4.90 -12.43
C TRP A 310 13.51 4.25 -13.80
N THR A 311 14.54 4.04 -14.61
CA THR A 311 14.51 3.19 -15.82
C THR A 311 14.45 1.73 -15.38
N GLY A 312 13.29 1.36 -14.86
CA GLY A 312 12.98 0.01 -14.46
C GLY A 312 12.76 -0.94 -15.63
N PRO A 313 12.56 -2.24 -15.35
CA PRO A 313 12.40 -3.22 -16.39
C PRO A 313 11.16 -2.93 -17.23
N ALA A 314 11.08 -3.59 -18.38
CA ALA A 314 9.99 -3.47 -19.33
C ALA A 314 8.69 -4.11 -18.79
N TRP A 315 7.92 -3.39 -17.97
CA TRP A 315 6.67 -3.91 -17.35
C TRP A 315 5.54 -4.19 -18.36
N HIS A 316 5.73 -3.79 -19.62
CA HIS A 316 4.85 -4.16 -20.74
C HIS A 316 5.01 -5.61 -21.19
N ARG A 317 6.08 -6.29 -20.77
CA ARG A 317 6.32 -7.70 -21.13
C ARG A 317 5.35 -8.61 -20.40
N LYS A 318 4.87 -9.64 -21.09
CA LYS A 318 3.94 -10.64 -20.57
C LYS A 318 4.58 -11.43 -19.42
N ALA A 319 3.84 -11.59 -18.32
CA ALA A 319 4.17 -12.49 -17.23
C ALA A 319 2.87 -12.98 -16.57
N GLY A 320 2.79 -14.23 -16.12
CA GLY A 320 1.57 -14.71 -15.45
C GLY A 320 1.29 -13.96 -14.14
N THR A 321 2.21 -14.07 -13.18
CA THR A 321 2.19 -13.33 -11.91
C THR A 321 3.36 -12.37 -11.82
N ARG A 322 3.12 -11.11 -11.44
CA ARG A 322 4.20 -10.16 -11.14
C ARG A 322 4.29 -9.90 -9.65
N LEU A 323 5.47 -10.06 -9.06
CA LEU A 323 5.78 -9.66 -7.69
C LEU A 323 6.63 -8.39 -7.73
N VAL A 324 6.20 -7.37 -7.00
CA VAL A 324 6.94 -6.10 -6.92
C VAL A 324 7.36 -5.88 -5.47
N PHE A 325 8.67 -5.92 -5.22
CA PHE A 325 9.25 -5.60 -3.93
C PHE A 325 9.59 -4.12 -3.88
N GLY A 326 9.35 -3.48 -2.73
CA GLY A 326 9.82 -2.11 -2.55
C GLY A 326 8.93 -1.23 -1.70
N ASP A 327 9.50 -0.07 -1.38
CA ASP A 327 9.08 0.77 -0.28
C ASP A 327 9.37 2.27 -0.49
N PRO A 328 8.76 3.13 0.34
CA PRO A 328 7.65 2.86 1.26
C PRO A 328 6.33 2.55 0.52
N LEU A 329 5.30 2.03 1.20
CA LEU A 329 4.02 1.65 0.59
C LEU A 329 3.40 2.74 -0.32
N PRO A 330 3.42 4.06 0.03
CA PRO A 330 2.93 5.09 -0.86
C PRO A 330 3.72 5.19 -2.18
N HIS A 331 5.04 5.06 -2.11
CA HIS A 331 5.91 5.03 -3.29
C HIS A 331 5.64 3.77 -4.12
N TRP A 332 5.56 2.60 -3.49
CA TRP A 332 5.22 1.33 -4.14
C TRP A 332 3.89 1.43 -4.91
N ARG A 333 2.83 1.93 -4.26
CA ARG A 333 1.51 2.13 -4.89
C ARG A 333 1.60 3.11 -6.07
N ARG A 334 2.34 4.21 -5.95
CA ARG A 334 2.53 5.19 -7.03
C ARG A 334 3.25 4.55 -8.22
N SER A 335 4.28 3.75 -7.96
CA SER A 335 5.04 3.05 -9.01
C SER A 335 4.19 2.02 -9.74
N LEU A 336 3.35 1.25 -9.03
CA LEU A 336 2.41 0.34 -9.68
C LEU A 336 1.44 1.07 -10.61
N ARG A 337 0.81 2.15 -10.14
CA ARG A 337 -0.11 2.97 -10.95
C ARG A 337 0.52 3.48 -12.24
N ALA A 338 1.78 3.91 -12.16
CA ALA A 338 2.45 4.55 -13.27
C ALA A 338 2.98 3.54 -14.30
N ARG A 339 3.17 2.28 -13.91
CA ARG A 339 3.99 1.33 -14.69
C ARG A 339 3.29 0.04 -15.06
N LEU A 340 2.23 -0.38 -14.35
CA LEU A 340 1.48 -1.57 -14.72
C LEU A 340 0.75 -1.32 -16.04
N VAL A 341 0.91 -2.28 -16.96
CA VAL A 341 0.25 -2.27 -18.26
C VAL A 341 -0.88 -3.29 -18.22
N ALA A 342 -2.07 -2.88 -18.65
CA ALA A 342 -3.21 -3.78 -18.68
C ALA A 342 -2.95 -4.97 -19.60
N GLY A 343 -3.25 -6.18 -19.11
CA GLY A 343 -3.00 -7.42 -19.82
C GLY A 343 -1.53 -7.83 -19.95
N ALA A 344 -0.55 -7.07 -19.44
CA ALA A 344 0.83 -7.54 -19.38
C ALA A 344 1.07 -8.56 -18.25
N GLN A 345 0.10 -8.70 -17.34
CA GLN A 345 0.10 -9.68 -16.28
C GLN A 345 -1.32 -10.06 -15.87
N ASP A 346 -1.53 -11.31 -15.50
CA ASP A 346 -2.82 -11.82 -15.02
C ASP A 346 -2.98 -11.53 -13.53
N HIS A 347 -1.89 -11.66 -12.78
CA HIS A 347 -1.84 -11.47 -11.34
C HIS A 347 -0.74 -10.51 -10.91
N ILE A 348 -0.95 -9.84 -9.77
CA ILE A 348 0.00 -8.90 -9.17
C ILE A 348 0.08 -9.11 -7.67
N GLY A 349 1.30 -9.20 -7.13
CA GLY A 349 1.55 -9.31 -5.70
C GLY A 349 0.92 -8.15 -4.95
N ASP A 350 0.07 -8.43 -3.96
CA ASP A 350 -0.49 -7.40 -3.10
C ASP A 350 0.58 -6.86 -2.13
N ALA A 351 0.23 -5.80 -1.38
CA ALA A 351 1.15 -5.20 -0.41
C ALA A 351 1.63 -6.17 0.69
N SER A 352 1.02 -7.37 0.81
CA SER A 352 1.52 -8.41 1.69
C SER A 352 2.87 -9.00 1.26
N LEU A 353 3.20 -8.94 -0.02
CA LEU A 353 4.42 -9.53 -0.58
C LEU A 353 5.54 -8.52 -0.83
N ARG A 354 5.36 -7.23 -0.50
CA ARG A 354 6.29 -6.17 -0.93
C ARG A 354 7.66 -6.19 -0.23
N ARG A 355 7.75 -6.82 0.95
CA ARG A 355 8.89 -6.77 1.88
C ARG A 355 9.19 -8.14 2.50
N PRO A 356 9.38 -9.23 1.75
CA PRO A 356 9.41 -10.56 2.35
C PRO A 356 10.54 -10.73 3.37
N LEU A 357 11.72 -10.16 3.11
CA LEU A 357 12.88 -10.24 4.01
C LEU A 357 12.69 -9.43 5.29
N ASP A 358 12.25 -8.18 5.15
CA ASP A 358 12.11 -7.24 6.26
C ASP A 358 10.78 -7.40 7.04
N ASP A 359 9.87 -8.27 6.60
CA ASP A 359 8.55 -8.47 7.21
C ASP A 359 8.60 -9.59 8.26
N PRO A 360 8.44 -9.27 9.56
CA PRO A 360 8.42 -10.26 10.64
C PRO A 360 7.27 -11.28 10.54
N ALA A 361 6.21 -10.99 9.77
CA ALA A 361 5.16 -11.96 9.46
C ALA A 361 5.55 -12.97 8.38
N LEU A 362 6.68 -12.74 7.71
CA LEU A 362 7.24 -13.61 6.68
C LEU A 362 8.59 -14.11 7.17
N LEU A 363 9.70 -13.54 6.67
CA LEU A 363 11.04 -13.96 7.04
C LEU A 363 11.55 -13.23 8.28
N GLY A 364 11.32 -11.91 8.37
CA GLY A 364 11.81 -11.08 9.48
C GLY A 364 13.32 -11.16 9.67
N GLU A 365 14.08 -11.35 8.59
CA GLU A 365 15.52 -11.63 8.64
C GLU A 365 16.33 -10.34 8.69
N ASP A 366 16.86 -10.06 9.88
CA ASP A 366 17.83 -8.99 10.05
C ASP A 366 19.22 -9.40 9.54
N GLY A 367 20.01 -8.40 9.15
CA GLY A 367 21.44 -8.57 8.88
C GLY A 367 21.82 -8.79 7.42
N TRP A 368 20.90 -8.98 6.48
CA TRP A 368 21.21 -9.01 5.04
C TRP A 368 21.46 -7.62 4.43
N GLY A 369 21.02 -6.56 5.12
CA GLY A 369 21.14 -5.17 4.68
C GLY A 369 20.10 -4.78 3.59
N PRO A 370 19.94 -3.48 3.29
CA PRO A 370 18.82 -2.95 2.51
C PRO A 370 18.90 -3.22 0.99
N ARG A 371 19.87 -4.02 0.51
CA ARG A 371 20.21 -4.14 -0.93
C ARG A 371 20.39 -5.58 -1.42
N THR A 372 19.76 -6.57 -0.78
CA THR A 372 19.72 -7.96 -1.27
C THR A 372 19.26 -8.04 -2.71
N SER A 373 19.73 -8.94 -3.57
CA SER A 373 19.24 -9.01 -4.96
C SER A 373 17.73 -9.38 -5.04
N THR A 374 17.07 -9.05 -6.15
CA THR A 374 15.66 -9.45 -6.39
C THR A 374 15.53 -10.98 -6.42
N ALA A 375 16.48 -11.64 -7.08
CA ALA A 375 16.57 -13.09 -7.15
C ALA A 375 16.69 -13.72 -5.76
N PHE A 376 17.61 -13.21 -4.92
CA PHE A 376 17.77 -13.72 -3.57
C PHE A 376 16.56 -13.45 -2.67
N THR A 377 15.97 -12.27 -2.76
CA THR A 377 14.74 -11.92 -2.03
C THR A 377 13.60 -12.89 -2.34
N LEU A 378 13.41 -13.20 -3.63
CA LEU A 378 12.43 -14.17 -4.08
C LEU A 378 12.78 -15.59 -3.66
N LEU A 379 14.06 -15.96 -3.76
CA LEU A 379 14.53 -17.29 -3.39
C LEU A 379 14.31 -17.57 -1.91
N ARG A 380 14.63 -16.62 -1.03
CA ARG A 380 14.34 -16.71 0.40
C ARG A 380 12.85 -16.86 0.65
N LEU A 381 12.01 -16.12 -0.08
CA LEU A 381 10.55 -16.24 0.04
C LEU A 381 10.05 -17.63 -0.38
N LEU A 382 10.52 -18.17 -1.51
CA LEU A 382 10.12 -19.50 -2.00
C LEU A 382 10.58 -20.62 -1.05
N ASP A 383 11.81 -20.52 -0.54
CA ASP A 383 12.36 -21.42 0.49
C ASP A 383 11.50 -21.39 1.76
N PHE A 384 11.13 -20.21 2.24
CA PHE A 384 10.27 -20.05 3.42
C PHE A 384 8.85 -20.56 3.24
N LEU A 385 8.27 -20.38 2.05
CA LEU A 385 6.93 -20.91 1.78
C LEU A 385 6.89 -22.44 1.86
N ASP A 386 8.05 -23.08 1.65
CA ASP A 386 8.28 -24.51 1.74
C ASP A 386 7.15 -25.33 1.09
N ALA A 387 6.84 -24.96 -0.15
CA ALA A 387 5.68 -25.43 -0.90
C ALA A 387 6.00 -26.06 -2.27
N PRO A 388 6.99 -25.62 -3.07
CA PRO A 388 7.33 -26.30 -4.32
C PRO A 388 7.96 -27.67 -4.11
N ASP A 389 7.62 -28.66 -4.92
CA ASP A 389 8.20 -30.01 -4.84
C ASP A 389 9.67 -30.01 -5.28
N ARG A 390 10.01 -29.13 -6.23
CA ARG A 390 11.37 -28.94 -6.75
C ARG A 390 11.69 -27.47 -6.91
N LEU A 391 12.90 -27.07 -6.51
CA LEU A 391 13.37 -25.69 -6.64
C LEU A 391 14.79 -25.64 -7.19
N ASP A 392 14.91 -25.27 -8.46
CA ASP A 392 16.18 -25.24 -9.18
C ASP A 392 16.56 -23.82 -9.61
N LEU A 393 17.86 -23.54 -9.60
CA LEU A 393 18.45 -22.32 -10.09
C LEU A 393 19.19 -22.60 -11.40
N ILE A 394 18.91 -21.84 -12.44
CA ILE A 394 19.54 -21.99 -13.75
C ILE A 394 20.41 -20.78 -14.03
N GLY A 395 21.70 -21.03 -14.27
CA GLY A 395 22.71 -20.00 -14.59
C GLY A 395 23.31 -19.27 -13.39
N PHE A 396 22.86 -19.53 -12.17
CA PHE A 396 23.33 -18.84 -10.95
C PHE A 396 24.74 -19.24 -10.49
N GLY A 397 25.29 -20.33 -11.01
CA GLY A 397 26.70 -20.68 -10.83
C GLY A 397 27.66 -19.86 -11.70
N LEU A 398 27.14 -19.08 -12.66
CA LEU A 398 27.97 -18.19 -13.46
C LEU A 398 28.46 -16.99 -12.62
N PRO A 399 29.61 -16.39 -12.96
CA PRO A 399 30.12 -15.23 -12.25
C PRO A 399 29.13 -14.06 -12.25
N GLY A 400 29.04 -13.36 -11.11
CA GLY A 400 28.32 -12.09 -10.98
C GLY A 400 26.79 -12.20 -10.92
N GLN A 401 26.21 -13.40 -10.84
CA GLN A 401 24.75 -13.54 -10.75
C GLN A 401 24.20 -13.22 -9.36
N LEU A 402 24.98 -13.47 -8.31
CA LEU A 402 24.65 -13.14 -6.92
C LEU A 402 25.86 -12.52 -6.21
N PRO A 403 25.64 -11.56 -5.28
CA PRO A 403 26.65 -11.13 -4.33
C PRO A 403 27.22 -12.31 -3.53
N PRO A 404 28.49 -12.24 -3.07
CA PRO A 404 29.17 -13.37 -2.41
C PRO A 404 28.41 -13.99 -1.24
N ARG A 405 27.77 -13.15 -0.41
CA ARG A 405 27.01 -13.60 0.76
C ARG A 405 25.73 -14.35 0.37
N GLU A 406 25.05 -13.89 -0.69
CA GLU A 406 23.85 -14.53 -1.22
C GLU A 406 24.21 -15.85 -1.91
N HIS A 407 25.32 -15.87 -2.65
CA HIS A 407 25.85 -17.09 -3.26
C HIS A 407 26.26 -18.14 -2.22
N ALA A 408 26.88 -17.73 -1.12
CA ALA A 408 27.23 -18.64 -0.02
C ALA A 408 25.98 -19.30 0.60
N TRP A 409 24.89 -18.56 0.74
CA TRP A 409 23.61 -19.10 1.22
C TRP A 409 23.02 -20.14 0.28
N VAL A 410 23.09 -19.90 -1.04
CA VAL A 410 22.65 -20.84 -2.08
C VAL A 410 23.50 -22.11 -2.03
N THR A 411 24.81 -21.96 -2.00
CA THR A 411 25.76 -23.09 -2.00
C THR A 411 25.55 -23.98 -0.78
N ALA A 412 25.29 -23.39 0.39
CA ALA A 412 25.04 -24.13 1.62
C ALA A 412 23.74 -24.95 1.61
N ARG A 413 22.83 -24.72 0.64
CA ARG A 413 21.55 -25.41 0.49
C ARG A 413 21.46 -26.24 -0.79
N ALA A 414 22.48 -26.19 -1.64
CA ALA A 414 22.51 -26.97 -2.86
C ALA A 414 22.55 -28.46 -2.51
N THR A 415 21.59 -29.23 -3.00
CA THR A 415 21.57 -30.70 -2.90
C THR A 415 22.34 -31.33 -4.05
N HIS A 416 22.34 -30.68 -5.22
CA HIS A 416 23.04 -31.13 -6.41
C HIS A 416 23.40 -29.95 -7.32
N GLN A 417 24.57 -30.03 -7.96
CA GLN A 417 25.03 -29.06 -8.95
C GLN A 417 25.43 -29.78 -10.23
N ASP A 418 24.89 -29.31 -11.34
CA ASP A 418 25.19 -29.79 -12.68
C ASP A 418 25.75 -28.62 -13.51
N GLU A 419 27.05 -28.65 -13.76
CA GLU A 419 27.73 -27.61 -14.54
C GLU A 419 27.34 -27.64 -16.02
N THR A 420 26.96 -28.81 -16.56
CA THR A 420 26.59 -28.97 -17.97
C THR A 420 25.22 -28.37 -18.26
N GLU A 421 24.28 -28.49 -17.32
CA GLU A 421 22.96 -27.87 -17.38
C GLU A 421 22.93 -26.46 -16.75
N MET A 422 24.06 -25.98 -16.22
CA MET A 422 24.16 -24.75 -15.41
C MET A 422 23.12 -24.72 -14.28
N ARG A 423 22.79 -25.89 -13.72
CA ARG A 423 21.68 -26.11 -12.80
C ARG A 423 22.19 -26.33 -11.38
N THR A 424 21.60 -25.63 -10.42
CA THR A 424 21.81 -25.86 -8.99
C THR A 424 20.46 -26.20 -8.37
N ALA A 425 20.30 -27.44 -7.91
CA ALA A 425 19.09 -27.90 -7.23
C ALA A 425 19.19 -27.58 -5.73
N LEU A 426 18.13 -27.01 -5.17
CA LEU A 426 18.03 -26.74 -3.73
C LEU A 426 17.16 -27.78 -3.00
N ARG A 427 16.26 -28.44 -3.73
CA ARG A 427 15.47 -29.59 -3.28
C ARG A 427 14.82 -30.29 -4.46
#